data_AF-A0A1V5P8W3-F1
#
_entry.id   AF-A0A1V5P8W3-F1
#
_cell.length_a   1.000
_cell.length_b   1.000
_cell.length_c   1.000
_cell.angle_alpha   90.00
_cell.angle_beta   90.00
_cell.angle_gamma   90.00
#
_symmetry.space_group_name_H-M   'P 1'
#
loop_
_entity.id
_entity.type
_entity.pdbx_description
1 polymer ?
#
loop_
_entity_poly.entity_id
_entity_poly.type
_entity_poly.pdbx_seq_one_letter_code
_entity_poly.pdbx_strand_id
1 'polypeptide(L)'
;MICGGTSLGALNFGITCEDTSDKKGDPRVFLTEGLGFFKFGMVDQHFNQRGRLGRLIVAVCETKNNIAFGIDENTALVVDNSSKTVQVIGEGGLTIVNLKKAVKDISKTRMAMNNIIISYIEKGDTYNLNTGEFEIRKTDDLDKEEYEEKSFVSTSIFDNIKDAITVHLSDFKETKGMAFEMTGDTEGEGFILKFKKEEDTKIFCGSKGFAAINVHMDIVPVKVKVE
;
A
#
# COMPACT_ATOMS: atom_id res chain seq x y z
N MET A 1 -14.05 0.54 -9.79
CA MET A 1 -14.13 1.53 -8.70
C MET A 1 -14.26 0.77 -7.39
N ILE A 2 -13.58 1.20 -6.33
CA ILE A 2 -13.72 0.65 -4.98
C ILE A 2 -14.80 1.45 -4.25
N CYS A 3 -15.84 0.78 -3.75
CA CYS A 3 -16.98 1.41 -3.09
C CYS A 3 -17.10 1.04 -1.61
N GLY A 4 -16.35 0.04 -1.13
CA GLY A 4 -16.42 -0.41 0.26
C GLY A 4 -15.36 -1.45 0.61
N GLY A 5 -15.39 -1.92 1.86
CA GLY A 5 -14.50 -2.97 2.39
C GLY A 5 -13.28 -2.46 3.16
N THR A 6 -12.69 -3.36 3.95
CA THR A 6 -11.50 -3.11 4.78
C THR A 6 -10.31 -3.90 4.23
N SER A 7 -9.08 -3.50 4.57
CA SER A 7 -7.89 -4.21 4.10
C SER A 7 -7.79 -5.63 4.65
N LEU A 8 -8.07 -5.84 5.94
CA LEU A 8 -8.02 -7.18 6.52
C LEU A 8 -9.14 -8.07 5.97
N GLY A 9 -10.34 -7.51 5.81
CA GLY A 9 -11.47 -8.17 5.17
C GLY A 9 -11.18 -8.60 3.74
N ALA A 10 -10.57 -7.71 2.95
CA ALA A 10 -10.15 -8.00 1.59
C ALA A 10 -9.17 -9.18 1.51
N LEU A 11 -8.16 -9.20 2.38
CA LEU A 11 -7.13 -10.25 2.37
C LEU A 11 -7.69 -11.61 2.82
N ASN A 12 -8.67 -11.61 3.73
CA ASN A 12 -9.33 -12.84 4.20
C ASN A 12 -10.38 -13.36 3.21
N PHE A 13 -11.20 -12.48 2.65
CA PHE A 13 -12.46 -12.85 1.99
C PHE A 13 -12.59 -12.38 0.54
N GLY A 14 -11.63 -11.60 0.04
CA GLY A 14 -11.59 -11.13 -1.35
C GLY A 14 -12.57 -10.00 -1.64
N ILE A 15 -13.23 -10.09 -2.80
CA ILE A 15 -14.11 -9.06 -3.34
C ILE A 15 -15.59 -9.48 -3.30
N THR A 16 -16.46 -8.49 -3.47
CA THR A 16 -17.88 -8.65 -3.77
C THR A 16 -18.29 -7.69 -4.88
N CYS A 17 -19.24 -8.10 -5.72
CA CYS A 17 -19.88 -7.24 -6.72
C CYS A 17 -21.30 -6.84 -6.30
N GLU A 18 -21.78 -7.33 -5.16
CA GLU A 18 -23.03 -6.87 -4.58
C GLU A 18 -22.79 -5.59 -3.81
N ASP A 19 -23.75 -4.65 -3.91
CA ASP A 19 -23.71 -3.44 -3.11
C ASP A 19 -23.89 -3.78 -1.63
N THR A 20 -22.81 -3.60 -0.88
CA THR A 20 -22.76 -3.78 0.57
C THR A 20 -22.66 -2.47 1.32
N SER A 21 -22.77 -1.32 0.63
CA SER A 21 -22.66 0.01 1.27
C SER A 21 -23.69 0.21 2.38
N ASP A 22 -24.90 -0.32 2.20
CA ASP A 22 -25.98 -0.31 3.19
C ASP A 22 -26.01 -1.57 4.09
N LYS A 23 -25.26 -2.62 3.74
CA LYS A 23 -25.16 -3.87 4.50
C LYS A 23 -24.02 -3.77 5.50
N LYS A 24 -24.33 -3.33 6.74
CA LYS A 24 -23.36 -3.39 7.85
C LYS A 24 -22.83 -4.83 8.00
N GLY A 25 -21.52 -5.01 7.82
CA GLY A 25 -20.82 -6.22 8.24
C GLY A 25 -20.22 -7.09 7.14
N ASP A 26 -20.31 -6.75 5.85
CA ASP A 26 -19.50 -7.43 4.83
C ASP A 26 -18.10 -6.77 4.72
N PRO A 27 -17.02 -7.47 5.11
CA PRO A 27 -15.69 -6.88 5.15
C PRO A 27 -14.98 -6.95 3.78
N ARG A 28 -15.56 -7.63 2.79
CA ARG A 28 -15.01 -7.76 1.42
C ARG A 28 -14.94 -6.41 0.71
N VAL A 29 -14.06 -6.32 -0.28
CA VAL A 29 -13.98 -5.13 -1.13
C VAL A 29 -15.15 -5.12 -2.11
N PHE A 30 -16.02 -4.13 -2.01
CA PHE A 30 -17.07 -3.92 -3.00
C PHE A 30 -16.50 -3.21 -4.24
N LEU A 31 -16.56 -3.89 -5.38
CA LEU A 31 -16.15 -3.35 -6.68
C LEU A 31 -17.36 -3.09 -7.57
N THR A 32 -17.35 -1.93 -8.22
CA THR A 32 -18.34 -1.55 -9.25
C THR A 32 -17.66 -0.87 -10.43
N GLU A 33 -18.42 -0.63 -11.51
CA GLU A 33 -17.95 0.11 -12.67
C GLU A 33 -17.72 1.60 -12.33
N GLY A 34 -16.60 2.14 -12.80
CA GLY A 34 -16.30 3.57 -12.64
C GLY A 34 -16.55 4.37 -13.91
N LEU A 35 -16.45 5.69 -13.83
CA LEU A 35 -16.70 6.61 -14.96
C LEU A 35 -15.65 6.55 -16.09
N GLY A 36 -14.54 5.82 -15.91
CA GLY A 36 -13.54 5.60 -16.95
C GLY A 36 -12.63 6.79 -17.30
N PHE A 37 -12.61 7.86 -16.49
CA PHE A 37 -11.75 9.03 -16.73
C PHE A 37 -10.25 8.75 -16.52
N PHE A 38 -9.91 7.91 -15.54
CA PHE A 38 -8.54 7.50 -15.25
C PHE A 38 -8.35 6.03 -15.63
N LYS A 39 -7.59 5.77 -16.69
CA LYS A 39 -7.43 4.43 -17.28
C LYS A 39 -6.12 3.73 -16.90
N PHE A 40 -5.26 4.40 -16.15
CA PHE A 40 -3.90 3.94 -15.88
C PHE A 40 -3.78 2.99 -14.67
N GLY A 41 -4.86 2.80 -13.89
CA GLY A 41 -4.86 1.92 -12.75
C GLY A 41 -6.09 2.06 -11.87
N MET A 42 -6.16 1.24 -10.82
CA MET A 42 -7.16 1.40 -9.75
C MET A 42 -6.79 2.59 -8.88
N VAL A 43 -7.78 3.31 -8.36
CA VAL A 43 -7.57 4.42 -7.42
C VAL A 43 -8.32 4.16 -6.13
N ASP A 44 -7.67 4.47 -5.01
CA ASP A 44 -8.28 4.55 -3.68
C ASP A 44 -7.84 5.85 -2.99
N GLN A 45 -8.59 6.27 -1.98
CA GLN A 45 -8.55 7.60 -1.35
C GLN A 45 -8.61 7.47 0.19
N HIS A 46 -8.34 8.54 0.95
CA HIS A 46 -8.08 8.47 2.40
C HIS A 46 -7.11 7.32 2.76
N PHE A 47 -6.07 7.16 1.94
CA PHE A 47 -5.44 5.86 1.76
C PHE A 47 -4.68 5.38 2.99
N ASN A 48 -3.60 6.08 3.39
CA ASN A 48 -2.84 5.70 4.58
C ASN A 48 -3.65 5.94 5.86
N GLN A 49 -4.46 7.00 5.92
CA GLN A 49 -5.24 7.38 7.11
C GLN A 49 -6.28 6.34 7.53
N ARG A 50 -6.69 5.46 6.60
CA ARG A 50 -7.65 4.39 6.86
C ARG A 50 -7.09 3.00 6.57
N GLY A 51 -5.77 2.89 6.43
CA GLY A 51 -5.06 1.63 6.27
C GLY A 51 -5.52 0.80 5.07
N ARG A 52 -5.65 1.43 3.89
CA ARG A 52 -6.36 0.85 2.73
C ARG A 52 -5.50 0.05 1.74
N LEU A 53 -4.26 -0.29 2.11
CA LEU A 53 -3.34 -1.02 1.23
C LEU A 53 -3.83 -2.43 0.86
N GLY A 54 -4.24 -3.23 1.84
CA GLY A 54 -4.67 -4.62 1.58
C GLY A 54 -5.86 -4.68 0.62
N ARG A 55 -6.84 -3.78 0.81
CA ARG A 55 -8.00 -3.73 -0.10
C ARG A 55 -7.65 -3.22 -1.49
N LEU A 56 -6.71 -2.27 -1.61
CA LEU A 56 -6.26 -1.79 -2.91
C LEU A 56 -5.54 -2.90 -3.69
N ILE A 57 -4.67 -3.66 -3.03
CA ILE A 57 -3.96 -4.82 -3.63
C ILE A 57 -4.96 -5.86 -4.13
N VAL A 58 -5.94 -6.23 -3.30
CA VAL A 58 -7.00 -7.18 -3.68
C VAL A 58 -7.83 -6.64 -4.84
N ALA A 59 -8.22 -5.37 -4.79
CA ALA A 59 -9.02 -4.74 -5.84
C ALA A 59 -8.32 -4.73 -7.21
N VAL A 60 -7.02 -4.42 -7.26
CA VAL A 60 -6.29 -4.35 -8.54
C VAL A 60 -6.07 -5.74 -9.15
N CYS A 61 -6.01 -6.80 -8.34
CA CYS A 61 -5.96 -8.19 -8.83
C CYS A 61 -7.18 -8.57 -9.68
N GLU A 62 -8.32 -7.91 -9.46
CA GLU A 62 -9.56 -8.15 -10.20
C GLU A 62 -9.66 -7.28 -11.48
N THR A 63 -8.58 -6.60 -11.86
CA THR A 63 -8.54 -5.76 -13.05
C THR A 63 -7.49 -6.23 -14.06
N LYS A 64 -7.60 -5.75 -15.30
CA LYS A 64 -6.56 -5.96 -16.33
C LYS A 64 -5.32 -5.06 -16.11
N ASN A 65 -5.38 -4.13 -15.16
CA ASN A 65 -4.27 -3.26 -14.82
C ASN A 65 -3.46 -3.90 -13.70
N ASN A 66 -2.15 -3.72 -13.76
CA ASN A 66 -1.23 -4.16 -12.69
C ASN A 66 -0.82 -3.01 -11.76
N ILE A 67 -1.32 -1.80 -11.99
CA ILE A 67 -0.94 -0.61 -11.22
C ILE A 67 -2.16 -0.07 -10.47
N ALA A 68 -1.95 0.35 -9.23
CA ALA A 68 -2.95 1.03 -8.43
C ALA A 68 -2.35 2.20 -7.65
N PHE A 69 -3.19 3.15 -7.29
CA PHE A 69 -2.83 4.44 -6.72
C PHE A 69 -3.65 4.68 -5.45
N GLY A 70 -2.97 4.82 -4.31
CA GLY A 70 -3.55 5.20 -3.04
C GLY A 70 -3.26 6.66 -2.74
N ILE A 71 -4.29 7.49 -2.71
CA ILE A 71 -4.19 8.93 -2.48
C ILE A 71 -4.53 9.24 -1.03
N ASP A 72 -3.61 9.89 -0.33
CA ASP A 72 -3.82 10.30 1.07
C ASP A 72 -4.82 11.45 1.22
N GLU A 73 -5.24 11.70 2.45
CA GLU A 73 -6.00 12.89 2.82
C GLU A 73 -5.27 14.18 2.44
N ASN A 74 -6.03 15.25 2.15
CA ASN A 74 -5.52 16.54 1.72
C ASN A 74 -4.50 16.46 0.56
N THR A 75 -4.63 15.45 -0.29
CA THR A 75 -3.67 15.14 -1.36
C THR A 75 -4.41 14.90 -2.68
N ALA A 76 -3.78 15.27 -3.79
CA ALA A 76 -4.28 14.97 -5.11
C ALA A 76 -3.17 14.44 -6.02
N LEU A 77 -3.57 13.48 -6.87
CA LEU A 77 -2.82 12.99 -8.01
C LEU A 77 -3.24 13.80 -9.23
N VAL A 78 -2.33 14.63 -9.76
CA VAL A 78 -2.56 15.42 -10.98
C VAL A 78 -1.91 14.73 -12.15
N VAL A 79 -2.67 14.49 -13.22
CA VAL A 79 -2.17 13.85 -14.45
C VAL A 79 -2.08 14.87 -15.56
N ASP A 80 -0.88 15.07 -16.10
CA ASP A 80 -0.72 15.70 -17.41
C ASP A 80 -0.90 14.63 -18.49
N ASN A 81 -1.99 14.75 -19.25
CA ASN A 81 -2.31 13.82 -20.32
C ASN A 81 -1.36 13.89 -21.53
N SER A 82 -0.61 14.97 -21.71
CA SER A 82 0.32 15.13 -22.82
C SER A 82 1.63 14.40 -22.54
N SER A 83 2.23 14.66 -21.38
CA SER A 83 3.49 14.03 -20.94
C SER A 83 3.30 12.66 -20.29
N LYS A 84 2.06 12.33 -19.89
CA LYS A 84 1.73 11.15 -19.06
C LYS A 84 2.40 11.17 -17.69
N THR A 85 2.75 12.37 -17.21
CA THR A 85 3.35 12.56 -15.90
C THR A 85 2.28 12.74 -14.83
N VAL A 86 2.45 12.02 -13.74
CA VAL A 86 1.74 12.20 -12.49
C VAL A 86 2.56 13.11 -11.59
N GLN A 87 1.92 14.12 -11.02
CA GLN A 87 2.47 14.96 -9.97
C GLN A 87 1.60 14.86 -8.72
N VAL A 88 2.24 14.83 -7.56
CA VAL A 88 1.56 14.91 -6.28
C VAL A 88 1.46 16.37 -5.83
N ILE A 89 0.29 16.78 -5.38
CA ILE A 89 0.06 18.05 -4.68
C ILE A 89 -0.70 17.78 -3.37
N GLY A 90 -0.49 18.62 -2.36
CA GLY A 90 -1.13 18.48 -1.06
C GLY A 90 -0.16 18.18 0.07
N GLU A 91 -0.69 17.70 1.20
CA GLU A 91 0.04 17.50 2.46
C GLU A 91 0.52 16.06 2.67
N GLY A 92 -0.23 15.07 2.17
CA GLY A 92 0.12 13.66 2.23
C GLY A 92 0.89 13.22 0.99
N GLY A 93 0.80 11.91 0.69
CA GLY A 93 1.47 11.33 -0.45
C GLY A 93 0.58 10.48 -1.35
N LEU A 94 1.25 9.90 -2.33
CA LEU A 94 0.71 8.97 -3.28
C LEU A 94 1.45 7.64 -3.13
N THR A 95 0.72 6.60 -2.73
CA THR A 95 1.22 5.24 -2.78
C THR A 95 0.91 4.64 -4.17
N ILE A 96 1.91 4.04 -4.79
CA ILE A 96 1.79 3.33 -6.07
C ILE A 96 2.05 1.84 -5.79
N VAL A 97 1.07 1.01 -6.09
CA VAL A 97 1.15 -0.45 -6.03
C VAL A 97 1.37 -0.96 -7.44
N ASN A 98 2.38 -1.80 -7.64
CA ASN A 98 2.69 -2.42 -8.91
C ASN A 98 2.79 -3.94 -8.75
N LEU A 99 1.86 -4.65 -9.40
CA LEU A 99 1.71 -6.10 -9.38
C LEU A 99 2.29 -6.79 -10.62
N LYS A 100 3.00 -6.09 -11.52
CA LYS A 100 3.49 -6.67 -12.79
C LYS A 100 4.36 -7.92 -12.58
N LYS A 101 5.10 -7.99 -11.48
CA LYS A 101 5.95 -9.13 -11.11
C LYS A 101 5.38 -9.94 -9.93
N ALA A 102 4.22 -9.56 -9.41
CA ALA A 102 3.65 -10.18 -8.24
C ALA A 102 3.15 -11.59 -8.56
N VAL A 103 3.30 -12.51 -7.61
CA VAL A 103 2.87 -13.90 -7.75
C VAL A 103 1.95 -14.25 -6.59
N LYS A 104 0.69 -14.58 -6.89
CA LYS A 104 -0.28 -15.07 -5.91
C LYS A 104 -0.09 -16.57 -5.70
N ASP A 105 0.03 -17.01 -4.46
CA ASP A 105 0.03 -18.44 -4.12
C ASP A 105 -1.41 -18.97 -4.08
N ILE A 106 -1.81 -19.62 -5.18
CA ILE A 106 -3.16 -20.17 -5.35
C ILE A 106 -3.43 -21.41 -4.49
N SER A 107 -2.40 -21.98 -3.85
CA SER A 107 -2.58 -23.11 -2.94
C SER A 107 -3.15 -22.66 -1.58
N LYS A 108 -3.12 -21.36 -1.29
CA LYS A 108 -3.68 -20.78 -0.07
C LYS A 108 -5.11 -20.30 -0.31
N THR A 109 -5.96 -20.54 0.68
CA THR A 109 -7.35 -20.04 0.68
C THR A 109 -7.40 -18.54 0.94
N ARG A 110 -6.59 -18.06 1.88
CA ARG A 110 -6.41 -16.63 2.20
C ARG A 110 -5.31 -16.01 1.34
N MET A 111 -5.31 -14.67 1.24
CA MET A 111 -4.34 -13.96 0.40
C MET A 111 -2.89 -14.28 0.81
N ALA A 112 -2.12 -14.80 -0.14
CA ALA A 112 -0.68 -14.99 -0.05
C ALA A 112 -0.07 -14.55 -1.38
N MET A 113 0.87 -13.60 -1.32
CA MET A 113 1.42 -12.99 -2.53
C MET A 113 2.85 -12.53 -2.29
N ASN A 114 3.68 -12.68 -3.31
CA ASN A 114 5.08 -12.29 -3.30
C ASN A 114 5.38 -11.28 -4.41
N ASN A 115 6.49 -10.56 -4.28
CA ASN A 115 7.01 -9.63 -5.30
C ASN A 115 6.03 -8.50 -5.67
N ILE A 116 5.26 -8.02 -4.70
CA ILE A 116 4.51 -6.77 -4.84
C ILE A 116 5.50 -5.61 -4.79
N ILE A 117 5.41 -4.65 -5.69
CA ILE A 117 6.24 -3.45 -5.65
C ILE A 117 5.40 -2.30 -5.12
N ILE A 118 5.87 -1.68 -4.05
CA ILE A 118 5.27 -0.49 -3.44
C ILE A 118 6.20 0.69 -3.67
N SER A 119 5.64 1.83 -4.05
CA SER A 119 6.33 3.11 -4.02
C SER A 119 5.46 4.14 -3.33
N TYR A 120 6.08 5.14 -2.73
CA TYR A 120 5.43 6.26 -2.07
C TYR A 120 6.18 7.54 -2.44
N ILE A 121 5.44 8.55 -2.90
CA ILE A 121 5.97 9.84 -3.30
C ILE A 121 5.10 10.97 -2.77
N GLU A 122 5.67 12.15 -2.58
CA GLU A 122 4.99 13.30 -1.98
C GLU A 122 5.06 14.54 -2.89
N LYS A 123 4.52 15.66 -2.41
CA LYS A 123 4.52 16.93 -3.14
C LYS A 123 5.90 17.30 -3.68
N GLY A 124 5.95 17.54 -4.99
CA GLY A 124 7.18 17.91 -5.70
C GLY A 124 7.87 16.74 -6.41
N ASP A 125 7.42 15.51 -6.16
CA ASP A 125 7.86 14.33 -6.91
C ASP A 125 6.96 14.08 -8.12
N THR A 126 7.48 13.35 -9.10
CA THR A 126 6.72 12.92 -10.28
C THR A 126 6.89 11.44 -10.60
N TYR A 127 5.91 10.89 -11.30
CA TYR A 127 5.91 9.52 -11.82
C TYR A 127 5.39 9.48 -13.25
N ASN A 128 6.13 8.89 -14.18
CA ASN A 128 5.67 8.76 -15.57
C ASN A 128 4.86 7.47 -15.76
N LEU A 129 3.61 7.59 -16.22
CA LEU A 129 2.68 6.47 -16.37
C LEU A 129 3.07 5.49 -17.50
N ASN A 130 3.87 5.92 -18.47
CA ASN A 130 4.32 5.08 -19.58
C ASN A 130 5.64 4.35 -19.23
N THR A 131 6.64 5.10 -18.75
CA THR A 131 7.99 4.55 -18.50
C THR A 131 8.09 3.90 -17.13
N GLY A 132 7.26 4.32 -16.16
CA GLY A 132 7.36 3.91 -14.77
C GLY A 132 8.53 4.58 -14.02
N GLU A 133 9.10 5.63 -14.60
CA GLU A 133 10.21 6.36 -14.00
C GLU A 133 9.72 7.38 -12.96
N PHE A 134 10.58 7.63 -11.98
CA PHE A 134 10.33 8.57 -10.89
C PHE A 134 11.35 9.71 -10.95
N GLU A 135 10.87 10.93 -10.78
CA GLU A 135 11.73 12.08 -10.48
C GLU A 135 11.41 12.56 -9.08
N ILE A 136 12.34 12.33 -8.15
CA ILE A 136 12.17 12.64 -6.73
C ILE A 136 12.83 13.97 -6.42
N ARG A 137 12.13 14.80 -5.66
CA ARG A 137 12.66 16.08 -5.20
C ARG A 137 13.93 15.87 -4.39
N LYS A 138 14.82 16.85 -4.43
CA LYS A 138 15.99 16.85 -3.54
C LYS A 138 15.53 17.06 -2.10
N THR A 139 15.97 16.19 -1.21
CA THR A 139 15.82 16.33 0.23
C THR A 139 17.18 16.27 0.90
N ASP A 140 17.27 16.90 2.06
CA ASP A 140 18.43 16.77 2.95
C ASP A 140 18.33 15.42 3.68
N ASP A 141 19.41 14.96 4.31
CA ASP A 141 19.36 13.76 5.14
C ASP A 141 18.47 14.02 6.38
N LEU A 142 17.74 12.99 6.81
CA LEU A 142 16.91 13.08 8.01
C LEU A 142 17.82 13.18 9.24
N ASP A 143 17.53 14.15 10.12
CA ASP A 143 18.20 14.24 11.42
C ASP A 143 17.59 13.17 12.35
N LYS A 144 18.36 12.13 12.67
CA LYS A 144 17.86 10.87 13.25
C LYS A 144 17.93 10.81 14.77
N GLU A 145 17.99 11.95 15.47
CA GLU A 145 18.07 11.98 16.94
C GLU A 145 16.87 11.33 17.68
N GLU A 146 15.80 10.93 16.97
CA GLU A 146 14.56 10.39 17.57
C GLU A 146 14.23 8.92 17.23
N TYR A 147 15.09 8.17 16.52
CA TYR A 147 14.76 6.79 16.06
C TYR A 147 15.81 5.74 16.44
N GLU A 148 16.07 5.53 17.73
CA GLU A 148 16.84 4.37 18.22
C GLU A 148 15.97 3.11 18.35
N GLU A 149 15.54 2.53 17.23
CA GLU A 149 14.91 1.20 17.24
C GLU A 149 15.87 0.11 16.73
N LYS A 150 15.79 -1.09 17.32
CA LYS A 150 16.56 -2.26 16.86
C LYS A 150 15.87 -3.04 15.73
N SER A 151 14.56 -2.86 15.59
CA SER A 151 13.72 -3.46 14.55
C SER A 151 12.33 -2.82 14.58
N PHE A 152 11.71 -2.62 13.42
CA PHE A 152 10.31 -2.21 13.35
C PHE A 152 9.38 -3.42 13.21
N VAL A 153 8.47 -3.58 14.18
CA VAL A 153 7.34 -4.52 14.14
C VAL A 153 6.08 -3.81 14.60
N SER A 154 5.12 -3.59 13.69
CA SER A 154 3.81 -3.03 14.04
C SER A 154 2.75 -4.14 14.09
N THR A 155 1.87 -4.13 15.10
CA THR A 155 0.68 -4.99 15.17
C THR A 155 -0.56 -4.40 14.49
N SER A 156 -0.43 -3.16 14.02
CA SER A 156 -1.43 -2.42 13.23
C SER A 156 -0.75 -1.87 11.97
N ILE A 157 -0.18 -2.77 11.16
CA ILE A 157 0.68 -2.36 10.04
C ILE A 157 -0.02 -1.44 9.05
N PHE A 158 -1.32 -1.61 8.85
CA PHE A 158 -2.07 -0.78 7.90
C PHE A 158 -2.07 0.70 8.27
N ASP A 159 -1.94 1.05 9.54
CA ASP A 159 -1.93 2.45 9.99
C ASP A 159 -0.53 3.09 9.89
N ASN A 160 0.50 2.28 9.66
CA ASN A 160 1.91 2.70 9.76
C ASN A 160 2.73 2.37 8.50
N ILE A 161 2.08 2.16 7.36
CA ILE A 161 2.77 1.73 6.11
C ILE A 161 3.82 2.75 5.68
N LYS A 162 3.47 4.04 5.70
CA LYS A 162 4.36 5.13 5.28
C LYS A 162 5.68 5.07 6.05
N ASP A 163 5.61 5.01 7.38
CA ASP A 163 6.79 5.02 8.23
C ASP A 163 7.57 3.70 8.09
N ALA A 164 6.85 2.58 7.95
CA ALA A 164 7.44 1.27 7.74
C ALA A 164 8.31 1.20 6.48
N ILE A 165 7.91 1.86 5.38
CA ILE A 165 8.62 1.82 4.10
C ILE A 165 9.56 3.01 3.85
N THR A 166 9.44 4.09 4.64
CA THR A 166 10.30 5.27 4.54
C THR A 166 11.30 5.30 5.70
N VAL A 167 10.88 5.79 6.87
CA VAL A 167 11.74 6.01 8.05
C VAL A 167 12.46 4.72 8.45
N HIS A 168 11.73 3.66 8.78
CA HIS A 168 12.35 2.45 9.31
C HIS A 168 13.11 1.66 8.24
N LEU A 169 12.55 1.55 7.04
CA LEU A 169 13.25 0.85 5.95
C LEU A 169 14.49 1.61 5.49
N SER A 170 14.65 2.91 5.78
CA SER A 170 15.91 3.61 5.53
C SER A 170 17.08 2.95 6.30
N ASP A 171 16.83 2.49 7.52
CA ASP A 171 17.85 1.88 8.39
C ASP A 171 17.91 0.35 8.28
N PHE A 172 16.77 -0.31 8.03
CA PHE A 172 16.71 -1.77 7.96
C PHE A 172 16.69 -2.30 6.53
N LYS A 173 17.23 -3.51 6.32
CA LYS A 173 17.03 -4.23 5.04
C LYS A 173 15.59 -4.70 4.85
N GLU A 174 14.90 -4.94 5.96
CA GLU A 174 13.53 -5.44 5.98
C GLU A 174 12.78 -4.84 7.17
N THR A 175 11.55 -4.41 6.94
CA THR A 175 10.58 -4.06 7.99
C THR A 175 9.38 -4.99 7.89
N LYS A 176 8.74 -5.25 9.02
CA LYS A 176 7.58 -6.13 9.06
C LYS A 176 6.47 -5.50 9.88
N GLY A 177 5.25 -5.87 9.54
CA GLY A 177 4.14 -5.66 10.43
C GLY A 177 3.06 -6.69 10.22
N MET A 178 2.16 -6.75 11.18
CA MET A 178 1.06 -7.67 11.23
C MET A 178 -0.25 -6.90 11.20
N ALA A 179 -1.25 -7.48 10.58
CA ALA A 179 -2.65 -7.14 10.79
C ALA A 179 -3.40 -8.43 11.09
N PHE A 180 -4.17 -8.46 12.18
CA PHE A 180 -4.88 -9.64 12.60
C PHE A 180 -6.19 -9.28 13.29
N GLU A 181 -7.09 -10.25 13.34
CA GLU A 181 -8.31 -10.22 14.13
C GLU A 181 -8.30 -11.44 15.06
N MET A 182 -8.81 -11.27 16.28
CA MET A 182 -8.99 -12.37 17.22
C MET A 182 -10.23 -13.17 16.81
N THR A 183 -10.08 -14.49 16.72
CA THR A 183 -11.15 -15.43 16.38
C THR A 183 -11.64 -16.22 17.61
N GLY A 184 -10.93 -16.08 18.73
CA GLY A 184 -11.29 -16.59 20.05
C GLY A 184 -10.50 -15.84 21.13
N ASP A 185 -10.56 -16.33 22.37
CA ASP A 185 -9.95 -15.64 23.52
C ASP A 185 -8.41 -15.57 23.47
N THR A 186 -7.78 -16.56 22.82
CA THR A 186 -6.31 -16.69 22.75
C THR A 186 -5.80 -16.95 21.33
N GLU A 187 -6.68 -16.99 20.34
CA GLU A 187 -6.35 -17.31 18.96
C GLU A 187 -6.90 -16.27 18.01
N GLY A 188 -6.15 -16.00 16.94
CA GLY A 188 -6.59 -15.15 15.85
C GLY A 188 -5.95 -15.50 14.53
N GLU A 189 -6.38 -14.78 13.51
CA GLU A 189 -5.91 -14.96 12.15
C GLU A 189 -5.53 -13.61 11.56
N GLY A 190 -4.45 -13.61 10.80
CA GLY A 190 -3.94 -12.37 10.23
C GLY A 190 -2.98 -12.58 9.09
N PHE A 191 -2.24 -11.52 8.80
CA PHE A 191 -1.24 -11.46 7.74
C PHE A 191 0.00 -10.75 8.27
N ILE A 192 1.17 -11.28 7.91
CA ILE A 192 2.43 -10.56 8.00
C ILE A 192 2.68 -9.89 6.66
N LEU A 193 2.87 -8.58 6.68
CA LEU A 193 3.36 -7.79 5.57
C LEU A 193 4.86 -7.59 5.78
N LYS A 194 5.67 -8.02 4.81
CA LYS A 194 7.13 -7.86 4.84
C LYS A 194 7.52 -6.87 3.77
N PHE A 195 8.27 -5.84 4.12
CA PHE A 195 8.80 -4.84 3.18
C PHE A 195 10.31 -4.96 3.15
N LYS A 196 10.91 -4.99 1.97
CA LYS A 196 12.34 -5.27 1.77
C LYS A 196 12.96 -4.25 0.84
N LYS A 197 14.22 -3.91 1.13
CA LYS A 197 15.11 -3.22 0.19
C LYS A 197 15.79 -4.25 -0.70
N GLU A 198 15.61 -4.07 -2.00
CA GLU A 198 16.37 -4.75 -3.03
C GLU A 198 17.27 -3.73 -3.77
N GLU A 199 18.02 -4.17 -4.77
CA GLU A 199 18.99 -3.32 -5.50
C GLU A 199 18.34 -2.10 -6.18
N ASP A 200 17.08 -2.20 -6.59
CA ASP A 200 16.32 -1.13 -7.23
C ASP A 200 15.57 -0.24 -6.25
N THR A 201 15.61 -0.55 -4.95
CA THR A 201 14.94 0.23 -3.91
C THR A 201 15.71 1.52 -3.60
N LYS A 202 15.02 2.65 -3.60
CA LYS A 202 15.58 3.95 -3.20
C LYS A 202 14.70 4.59 -2.14
N ILE A 203 15.30 5.09 -1.07
CA ILE A 203 14.58 5.73 0.03
C ILE A 203 15.15 7.13 0.22
N PHE A 204 14.26 8.10 0.32
CA PHE A 204 14.55 9.51 0.53
C PHE A 204 13.77 9.94 1.75
N CYS A 205 14.48 10.36 2.78
CA CYS A 205 13.90 10.76 4.05
C CYS A 205 14.62 12.04 4.46
N GLY A 206 13.89 13.14 4.59
CA GLY A 206 14.44 14.35 5.20
C GLY A 206 13.41 15.40 5.57
N SER A 207 13.89 16.57 5.96
CA SER A 207 13.07 17.70 6.40
C SER A 207 12.10 18.21 5.32
N LYS A 208 12.41 17.98 4.04
CA LYS A 208 11.58 18.35 2.89
C LYS A 208 10.58 17.24 2.51
N GLY A 209 10.54 16.17 3.30
CA GLY A 209 9.61 15.05 3.29
C GLY A 209 10.21 13.74 2.78
N PHE A 210 9.34 12.84 2.36
CA PHE A 210 9.64 11.42 2.21
C PHE A 210 9.31 10.89 0.82
N ALA A 211 10.10 9.92 0.35
CA ALA A 211 9.77 9.06 -0.77
C ALA A 211 10.43 7.68 -0.59
N ALA A 212 9.76 6.63 -1.05
CA ALA A 212 10.29 5.28 -1.11
C ALA A 212 9.94 4.67 -2.46
N ILE A 213 10.93 4.22 -3.22
CA ILE A 213 10.78 3.77 -4.60
C ILE A 213 11.16 2.30 -4.67
N ASN A 214 10.34 1.51 -5.36
CA ASN A 214 10.53 0.07 -5.57
C ASN A 214 10.80 -0.71 -4.28
N VAL A 215 10.01 -0.49 -3.24
CA VAL A 215 10.03 -1.34 -2.03
C VAL A 215 9.35 -2.66 -2.35
N HIS A 216 10.03 -3.77 -2.12
CA HIS A 216 9.49 -5.10 -2.38
C HIS A 216 8.66 -5.57 -1.20
N MET A 217 7.49 -6.14 -1.46
CA MET A 217 6.52 -6.51 -0.45
C MET A 217 6.00 -7.94 -0.66
N ASP A 218 5.91 -8.67 0.45
CA ASP A 218 5.24 -9.97 0.54
C ASP A 218 4.06 -9.90 1.53
N ILE A 219 2.99 -10.65 1.23
CA ILE A 219 1.84 -10.90 2.11
C ILE A 219 1.82 -12.38 2.48
N VAL A 220 1.89 -12.67 3.77
CA VAL A 220 1.92 -14.04 4.28
C VAL A 220 0.79 -14.25 5.29
N PRO A 221 -0.19 -15.16 5.05
CA PRO A 221 -1.22 -15.47 6.02
C PRO A 221 -0.62 -16.20 7.23
N VAL A 222 -1.07 -15.83 8.42
CA VAL A 222 -0.61 -16.40 9.69
C VAL A 222 -1.77 -16.72 10.63
N LYS A 223 -1.51 -17.58 11.60
CA LYS A 223 -2.31 -17.74 12.80
C LYS A 223 -1.57 -17.05 13.95
N VAL A 224 -2.32 -16.38 14.80
CA VAL A 224 -1.83 -15.64 15.96
C VAL A 224 -2.30 -16.38 17.20
N LYS A 225 -1.41 -16.51 18.19
CA LYS A 225 -1.75 -17.01 19.51
C LYS A 225 -1.25 -16.01 20.54
N VAL A 226 -2.14 -15.62 21.46
CA VAL A 226 -1.81 -14.73 22.58
C VAL A 226 -1.76 -15.60 23.82
N GLU A 227 -0.60 -15.64 24.47
CA GLU A 227 -0.37 -16.35 25.74
C GLU A 227 -0.56 -15.43 26.93
#